data_AF-A0A1J5DRR4-F1
#
_entry.id   AF-A0A1J5DRR4-F1
#
_cell.length_a   1.000
_cell.length_b   1.000
_cell.length_c   1.000
_cell.angle_alpha   90.00
_cell.angle_beta   90.00
_cell.angle_gamma   90.00
#
_symmetry.space_group_name_H-M   'P 1'
#
loop_
_entity.id
_entity.type
_entity.pdbx_description
1 polymer ?
#
loop_
_entity_poly.entity_id
_entity_poly.type
_entity_poly.pdbx_seq_one_letter_code
_entity_poly.pdbx_strand_id
1 'polypeptide(L)'
;MTTLEELQARKETLKNRLMDSAAEFVELVVSDVPAFMTREVRKVFVSALDFSESLNDEALKALKAKIRTRGAEVGAELVARLADESLWLHAEVPSGELRTLETNAAVWDVLQTIARATTALMLEEGFPTPEEGFGIVYKTPTWFIDGKYAPALIEKVWSSLVTMRHVDEELEATRRQQRQDALQERWDKG
;
A
#
# COMPACT_ATOMS: atom_id res chain seq x y z
N MET A 1 28.64 16.58 18.36
CA MET A 1 28.31 16.85 16.94
C MET A 1 28.05 15.51 16.30
N THR A 2 26.87 15.31 15.72
CA THR A 2 26.57 14.09 14.97
C THR A 2 27.42 14.09 13.71
N THR A 3 28.12 13.00 13.41
CA THR A 3 28.96 12.91 12.21
C THR A 3 28.13 12.64 10.96
N LEU A 4 28.66 12.92 9.77
CA LEU A 4 28.00 12.54 8.52
C LEU A 4 27.78 11.03 8.42
N GLU A 5 28.71 10.24 8.95
CA GLU A 5 28.61 8.78 8.99
C GLU A 5 27.46 8.33 9.90
N GLU A 6 27.31 8.93 11.08
CA GLU A 6 26.20 8.65 12.00
C GLU A 6 24.84 8.99 11.38
N LEU A 7 24.73 10.13 10.67
CA LEU A 7 23.50 10.51 9.97
C LEU A 7 23.18 9.57 8.80
N GLN A 8 24.18 9.12 8.05
CA GLN A 8 23.99 8.13 6.98
C GLN A 8 23.54 6.78 7.53
N ALA A 9 24.16 6.29 8.61
CA ALA A 9 23.78 5.05 9.27
C ALA A 9 22.35 5.12 9.83
N ARG A 10 21.97 6.28 10.40
CA ARG A 10 20.61 6.55 10.87
C ARG A 10 19.61 6.53 9.71
N LYS A 11 19.94 7.16 8.58
CA LYS A 11 19.10 7.13 7.36
C LYS A 11 18.86 5.70 6.88
N GLU A 12 19.92 4.90 6.79
CA GLU A 12 19.80 3.50 6.33
C GLU A 12 18.95 2.65 7.29
N THR A 13 19.11 2.86 8.60
CA THR A 13 18.26 2.19 9.61
C THR A 13 16.78 2.56 9.43
N LEU A 14 16.48 3.83 9.17
CA LEU A 14 15.11 4.30 8.92
C LEU A 14 14.54 3.75 7.61
N LYS A 15 15.37 3.66 6.56
CA LYS A 15 15.00 3.04 5.29
C LYS A 15 14.57 1.58 5.52
N ASN A 16 15.39 0.79 6.21
CA ASN A 16 15.08 -0.61 6.49
C ASN A 16 13.78 -0.76 7.29
N ARG A 17 13.60 0.04 8.34
CA ARG A 17 12.35 0.04 9.13
C ARG A 17 11.11 0.41 8.31
N LEU A 18 11.24 1.34 7.37
CA LEU A 18 10.17 1.70 6.45
C LEU A 18 9.80 0.50 5.56
N MET A 19 10.81 -0.20 5.03
CA MET A 19 10.62 -1.38 4.18
C MET A 19 10.02 -2.55 4.95
N ASP A 20 10.43 -2.78 6.20
CA ASP A 20 9.83 -3.79 7.07
C ASP A 20 8.34 -3.48 7.31
N SER A 21 8.01 -2.21 7.61
CA SER A 21 6.62 -1.78 7.82
C SER A 21 5.77 -1.89 6.55
N ALA A 22 6.35 -1.59 5.39
CA ALA A 22 5.71 -1.75 4.10
C ALA A 22 5.46 -3.23 3.78
N ALA A 23 6.44 -4.11 4.01
CA ALA A 23 6.28 -5.55 3.84
C ALA A 23 5.20 -6.13 4.76
N GLU A 24 5.19 -5.75 6.04
CA GLU A 24 4.14 -6.16 6.99
C GLU A 24 2.75 -5.73 6.53
N PHE A 25 2.63 -4.52 5.96
CA PHE A 25 1.38 -4.00 5.40
C PHE A 25 0.96 -4.78 4.15
N VAL A 26 1.88 -5.08 3.24
CA VAL A 26 1.61 -5.88 2.03
C VAL A 26 1.08 -7.26 2.41
N GLU A 27 1.71 -7.94 3.38
CA GLU A 27 1.23 -9.22 3.89
C GLU A 27 -0.21 -9.15 4.42
N LEU A 28 -0.54 -8.09 5.15
CA LEU A 28 -1.90 -7.85 5.65
C LEU A 28 -2.89 -7.70 4.49
N VAL A 29 -2.56 -6.85 3.51
CA VAL A 29 -3.42 -6.62 2.33
C VAL A 29 -3.64 -7.91 1.56
N VAL A 30 -2.58 -8.68 1.30
CA VAL A 30 -2.68 -9.98 0.59
C VAL A 30 -3.64 -10.93 1.31
N SER A 31 -3.60 -10.93 2.65
CA SER A 31 -4.50 -11.75 3.48
C SER A 31 -5.96 -11.26 3.42
N ASP A 32 -6.19 -9.95 3.23
CA ASP A 32 -7.53 -9.37 3.06
C ASP A 32 -8.14 -9.65 1.68
N VAL A 33 -7.33 -9.76 0.61
CA VAL A 33 -7.82 -9.83 -0.78
C VAL A 33 -8.97 -10.85 -0.97
N PRO A 34 -8.87 -12.12 -0.55
CA PRO A 34 -9.96 -13.08 -0.75
C PRO A 34 -11.23 -12.70 0.01
N ALA A 35 -11.10 -12.13 1.21
CA ALA A 35 -12.22 -11.70 2.03
C ALA A 35 -12.91 -10.48 1.43
N PHE A 36 -12.13 -9.51 0.93
CA PHE A 36 -12.62 -8.35 0.18
C PHE A 36 -13.42 -8.81 -1.04
N MET A 37 -12.83 -9.62 -1.91
CA MET A 37 -13.48 -10.10 -3.14
C MET A 37 -14.78 -10.85 -2.82
N THR A 38 -14.74 -11.74 -1.83
CA THR A 38 -15.94 -12.49 -1.38
C THR A 38 -17.04 -11.55 -0.91
N ARG A 39 -16.70 -10.52 -0.13
CA ARG A 39 -17.66 -9.55 0.39
C ARG A 39 -18.34 -8.77 -0.74
N GLU A 40 -17.56 -8.25 -1.69
CA GLU A 40 -18.12 -7.45 -2.78
C GLU A 40 -18.94 -8.30 -3.76
N VAL A 41 -18.45 -9.49 -4.15
CA VAL A 41 -19.24 -10.43 -4.99
C VAL A 41 -20.54 -10.82 -4.28
N ARG A 42 -20.49 -11.09 -2.97
CA ARG A 42 -21.70 -11.41 -2.20
C ARG A 42 -22.72 -10.28 -2.21
N LYS A 43 -22.28 -9.01 -2.08
CA LYS A 43 -23.19 -7.85 -2.12
C LYS A 43 -23.94 -7.80 -3.45
N VAL A 44 -23.25 -7.97 -4.57
CA VAL A 44 -23.88 -7.94 -5.90
C VAL A 44 -24.79 -9.15 -6.08
N PHE A 45 -24.34 -10.35 -5.67
CA PHE A 45 -25.13 -11.58 -5.71
C PHE A 45 -26.50 -11.37 -5.04
N VAL A 46 -26.53 -10.97 -3.77
CA VAL A 46 -27.82 -10.79 -3.05
C VAL A 46 -28.73 -9.71 -3.62
N SER A 47 -28.18 -8.75 -4.38
CA SER A 47 -28.96 -7.71 -5.07
C SER A 47 -29.48 -8.13 -6.46
N ALA A 48 -28.84 -9.12 -7.08
CA ALA A 48 -29.17 -9.61 -8.43
C ALA A 48 -29.96 -10.92 -8.33
N LEU A 49 -31.25 -10.82 -7.99
CA LEU A 49 -32.10 -11.97 -7.67
C LEU A 49 -32.19 -12.97 -8.83
N ASP A 50 -32.53 -12.51 -10.03
CA ASP A 50 -32.69 -13.38 -11.21
C ASP A 50 -31.40 -14.16 -11.53
N PHE A 51 -30.24 -13.48 -11.45
CA PHE A 51 -28.95 -14.12 -11.63
C PHE A 51 -28.66 -15.14 -10.52
N SER A 52 -28.93 -14.77 -9.27
CA SER A 52 -28.64 -15.62 -8.11
C SER A 52 -29.50 -16.88 -8.07
N GLU A 53 -30.77 -16.79 -8.45
CA GLU A 53 -31.69 -17.93 -8.54
C GLU A 53 -31.33 -18.86 -9.71
N SER A 54 -30.65 -18.34 -10.75
CA SER A 54 -30.17 -19.16 -11.86
C SER A 54 -28.97 -20.05 -11.51
N LEU A 55 -28.24 -19.72 -10.43
CA LEU A 55 -27.06 -20.47 -9.99
C LEU A 55 -27.44 -21.57 -9.00
N ASN A 56 -27.08 -22.82 -9.34
CA ASN A 56 -27.20 -23.93 -8.40
C ASN A 56 -26.05 -23.96 -7.37
N ASP A 57 -26.16 -24.83 -6.37
CA ASP A 57 -25.17 -24.94 -5.29
C ASP A 57 -23.76 -25.31 -5.78
N GLU A 58 -23.67 -26.12 -6.85
CA GLU A 58 -22.38 -26.51 -7.44
C GLU A 58 -21.71 -25.32 -8.13
N ALA A 59 -22.45 -24.54 -8.89
CA ALA A 59 -21.98 -23.31 -9.53
C ALA A 59 -21.58 -22.27 -8.49
N LEU A 60 -22.36 -22.10 -7.42
CA LEU A 60 -22.02 -21.20 -6.32
C LEU A 60 -20.74 -21.65 -5.58
N LYS A 61 -20.55 -22.96 -5.42
CA LYS A 61 -19.32 -23.53 -4.85
C LYS A 61 -18.12 -23.28 -5.78
N ALA A 62 -18.30 -23.45 -7.09
CA ALA A 62 -17.27 -23.17 -8.10
C ALA A 62 -16.88 -21.68 -8.11
N LEU A 63 -17.85 -20.76 -8.06
CA LEU A 63 -17.63 -19.32 -7.96
C LEU A 63 -16.79 -18.98 -6.73
N LYS A 64 -17.14 -19.52 -5.55
CA LYS A 64 -16.38 -19.33 -4.31
C LYS A 64 -14.94 -19.86 -4.42
N ALA A 65 -14.74 -20.97 -5.12
CA ALA A 65 -13.39 -21.49 -5.38
C ALA A 65 -12.61 -20.56 -6.32
N LYS A 66 -13.25 -20.06 -7.40
CA LYS A 66 -12.65 -19.11 -8.34
C LYS A 66 -12.26 -17.81 -7.66
N ILE A 67 -13.08 -17.27 -6.75
CA ILE A 67 -12.75 -16.10 -5.93
C ILE A 67 -11.45 -16.33 -5.14
N ARG A 68 -11.29 -17.50 -4.50
CA ARG A 68 -10.07 -17.81 -3.74
C ARG A 68 -8.84 -17.90 -4.62
N THR A 69 -8.94 -18.61 -5.75
CA THR A 69 -7.85 -18.72 -6.72
C THR A 69 -7.46 -17.35 -7.25
N ARG A 70 -8.43 -16.56 -7.71
CA ARG A 70 -8.19 -15.21 -8.23
C ARG A 70 -7.63 -14.27 -7.17
N GLY A 71 -8.09 -14.38 -5.93
CA GLY A 71 -7.57 -13.60 -4.81
C GLY A 71 -6.10 -13.92 -4.52
N ALA A 72 -5.69 -15.19 -4.62
CA ALA A 72 -4.29 -15.60 -4.48
C ALA A 72 -3.40 -15.06 -5.62
N GLU A 73 -3.89 -15.10 -6.87
CA GLU A 73 -3.20 -14.52 -8.04
C GLU A 73 -2.99 -13.02 -7.89
N VAL A 74 -4.04 -12.29 -7.51
CA VAL A 74 -3.97 -10.84 -7.26
C VAL A 74 -3.02 -10.55 -6.10
N GLY A 75 -3.06 -11.35 -5.03
CA GLY A 75 -2.12 -11.24 -3.92
C GLY A 75 -0.66 -11.37 -4.36
N ALA A 76 -0.34 -12.34 -5.22
CA ALA A 76 1.00 -12.50 -5.77
C ALA A 76 1.43 -11.31 -6.65
N GLU A 77 0.51 -10.77 -7.48
CA GLU A 77 0.77 -9.56 -8.26
C GLU A 77 1.08 -8.36 -7.36
N LEU A 78 0.29 -8.17 -6.29
CA LEU A 78 0.50 -7.08 -5.33
C LEU A 78 1.87 -7.16 -4.66
N VAL A 79 2.30 -8.36 -4.22
CA VAL A 79 3.63 -8.55 -3.64
C VAL A 79 4.72 -8.12 -4.62
N ALA A 80 4.64 -8.57 -5.87
CA ALA A 80 5.65 -8.24 -6.88
C ALA A 80 5.69 -6.74 -7.18
N ARG A 81 4.53 -6.08 -7.29
CA ARG A 81 4.45 -4.65 -7.61
C ARG A 81 4.84 -3.76 -6.44
N LEU A 82 4.43 -4.12 -5.22
CA LEU A 82 4.71 -3.34 -4.02
C LEU A 82 6.12 -3.60 -3.44
N ALA A 83 6.87 -4.54 -4.01
CA ALA A 83 8.29 -4.73 -3.71
C ALA A 83 9.19 -3.61 -4.27
N ASP A 84 8.70 -2.77 -5.18
CA ASP A 84 9.43 -1.61 -5.66
C ASP A 84 9.53 -0.55 -4.55
N GLU A 85 10.73 -0.45 -3.96
CA GLU A 85 11.04 0.52 -2.90
C GLU A 85 10.72 1.97 -3.30
N SER A 86 10.82 2.28 -4.60
CA SER A 86 10.64 3.65 -5.09
C SER A 86 9.21 4.18 -4.86
N LEU A 87 8.21 3.29 -4.85
CA LEU A 87 6.80 3.61 -4.56
C LEU A 87 6.60 4.13 -3.13
N TRP A 88 7.48 3.72 -2.23
CA TRP A 88 7.41 4.03 -0.81
C TRP A 88 8.31 5.20 -0.43
N LEU A 89 9.55 5.20 -0.94
CA LEU A 89 10.58 6.18 -0.56
C LEU A 89 10.33 7.57 -1.16
N HIS A 90 9.73 7.64 -2.35
CA HIS A 90 9.45 8.90 -3.05
C HIS A 90 8.04 9.43 -2.83
N ALA A 91 7.25 8.78 -1.97
CA ALA A 91 5.91 9.24 -1.67
C ALA A 91 5.93 10.65 -1.07
N GLU A 92 5.00 11.50 -1.51
CA GLU A 92 4.76 12.79 -0.86
C GLU A 92 4.07 12.54 0.47
N VAL A 93 4.67 13.03 1.55
CA VAL A 93 4.08 12.92 2.89
C VAL A 93 2.83 13.80 2.94
N PRO A 94 1.65 13.26 3.26
CA PRO A 94 0.44 14.07 3.38
C PRO A 94 0.52 15.00 4.60
N SER A 95 -0.05 16.19 4.49
CA SER A 95 -0.17 17.16 5.59
C SER A 95 -1.28 16.82 6.60
N GLY A 96 -2.08 15.78 6.32
CA GLY A 96 -3.26 15.39 7.08
C GLY A 96 -3.18 13.98 7.68
N GLU A 97 -4.21 13.17 7.46
CA GLU A 97 -4.34 11.86 8.09
C GLU A 97 -3.24 10.88 7.65
N LEU A 98 -2.45 10.38 8.61
CA LEU A 98 -1.38 9.41 8.39
C LEU A 98 -1.84 7.95 8.56
N ARG A 99 -3.15 7.70 8.48
CA ARG A 99 -3.75 6.37 8.71
C ARG A 99 -4.29 5.72 7.45
N THR A 100 -4.08 6.37 6.31
CA THR A 100 -4.49 5.92 4.98
C THR A 100 -3.35 6.06 3.98
N LEU A 101 -3.38 5.24 2.92
CA LEU A 101 -2.48 5.33 1.77
C LEU A 101 -3.15 5.94 0.55
N GLU A 102 -4.39 6.43 0.67
CA GLU A 102 -5.13 7.08 -0.43
C GLU A 102 -4.36 8.28 -1.03
N THR A 103 -3.56 8.96 -0.21
CA THR A 103 -2.71 10.08 -0.65
C THR A 103 -1.41 9.63 -1.31
N ASN A 104 -0.99 8.38 -1.14
CA ASN A 104 0.11 7.80 -1.90
C ASN A 104 -0.42 7.29 -3.24
N ALA A 105 -0.51 8.17 -4.24
CA ALA A 105 -1.12 7.83 -5.54
C ALA A 105 -0.51 6.57 -6.19
N ALA A 106 0.80 6.37 -6.05
CA ALA A 106 1.50 5.24 -6.65
C ALA A 106 1.13 3.91 -5.99
N VAL A 107 1.17 3.84 -4.65
CA VAL A 107 0.73 2.64 -3.91
C VAL A 107 -0.78 2.44 -4.03
N TRP A 108 -1.54 3.53 -4.02
CA TRP A 108 -3.00 3.48 -4.12
C TRP A 108 -3.47 2.88 -5.44
N ASP A 109 -2.88 3.26 -6.58
CA ASP A 109 -3.23 2.65 -7.87
C ASP A 109 -2.93 1.15 -7.90
N VAL A 110 -1.82 0.71 -7.28
CA VAL A 110 -1.51 -0.71 -7.14
C VAL A 110 -2.58 -1.41 -6.30
N LEU A 111 -3.01 -0.84 -5.17
CA LEU A 111 -4.08 -1.41 -4.35
C LEU A 111 -5.43 -1.48 -5.09
N GLN A 112 -5.73 -0.53 -5.98
CA GLN A 112 -6.95 -0.56 -6.78
C GLN A 112 -6.99 -1.69 -7.82
N THR A 113 -5.89 -2.42 -8.03
CA THR A 113 -5.93 -3.69 -8.80
C THR A 113 -6.89 -4.70 -8.19
N ILE A 114 -7.05 -4.71 -6.86
CA ILE A 114 -7.98 -5.60 -6.14
C ILE A 114 -9.42 -5.33 -6.60
N ALA A 115 -9.82 -4.06 -6.64
CA ALA A 115 -11.14 -3.64 -7.09
C ALA A 115 -11.37 -3.96 -8.57
N ARG A 116 -10.37 -3.68 -9.43
CA ARG A 116 -10.41 -4.01 -10.86
C ARG A 116 -10.53 -5.51 -11.11
N ALA A 117 -9.77 -6.33 -10.38
CA ALA A 117 -9.82 -7.78 -10.49
C ALA A 117 -11.15 -8.36 -9.98
N THR A 118 -11.73 -7.78 -8.93
CA THR A 118 -13.06 -8.16 -8.43
C THR A 118 -14.13 -7.86 -9.48
N THR A 119 -14.10 -6.66 -10.07
CA THR A 119 -14.99 -6.27 -11.16
C THR A 119 -14.85 -7.20 -12.36
N ALA A 120 -13.62 -7.47 -12.80
CA ALA A 120 -13.36 -8.38 -13.92
C ALA A 120 -13.91 -9.79 -13.65
N LEU A 121 -13.70 -10.33 -12.44
CA LEU A 121 -14.24 -11.63 -12.05
C LEU A 121 -15.78 -11.65 -12.15
N MET A 122 -16.47 -10.63 -11.64
CA MET A 122 -17.94 -10.58 -11.73
C MET A 122 -18.43 -10.50 -13.17
N LEU A 123 -17.76 -9.74 -14.02
CA LEU A 123 -18.09 -9.67 -15.45
C LEU A 123 -17.87 -11.02 -16.15
N GLU A 124 -16.76 -11.70 -15.87
CA GLU A 124 -16.47 -13.04 -16.39
C GLU A 124 -17.52 -14.08 -15.97
N GLU A 125 -18.04 -13.97 -14.75
CA GLU A 125 -19.05 -14.87 -14.20
C GLU A 125 -20.49 -14.47 -14.60
N GLY A 126 -20.63 -13.45 -15.44
CA GLY A 126 -21.91 -13.04 -16.02
C GLY A 126 -22.82 -12.27 -15.07
N PHE A 127 -22.27 -11.64 -14.02
CA PHE A 127 -23.06 -10.78 -13.15
C PHE A 127 -23.66 -9.62 -13.95
N PRO A 128 -24.94 -9.26 -13.72
CA PRO A 128 -25.55 -8.11 -14.36
C PRO A 128 -24.82 -6.83 -13.92
N THR A 129 -24.41 -6.02 -14.89
CA THR A 129 -23.71 -4.76 -14.63
C THR A 129 -24.73 -3.65 -14.35
N PRO A 130 -24.68 -2.96 -13.20
CA PRO A 130 -25.52 -1.78 -12.94
C PRO A 130 -25.22 -0.66 -13.95
N GLU A 131 -26.17 0.27 -14.15
CA GLU A 131 -25.99 1.41 -15.08
C GLU A 131 -24.74 2.26 -14.76
N GLU A 132 -24.44 2.47 -13.47
CA GLU A 132 -23.27 3.21 -12.99
C GLU A 132 -22.01 2.32 -12.83
N GLY A 133 -22.09 1.05 -13.20
CA GLY A 133 -21.09 0.03 -12.90
C GLY A 133 -21.15 -0.45 -11.44
N PHE A 134 -20.22 -1.34 -11.05
CA PHE A 134 -20.25 -1.93 -9.71
C PHE A 134 -19.79 -0.98 -8.59
N GLY A 135 -19.16 0.15 -8.92
CA GLY A 135 -18.69 1.12 -7.92
C GLY A 135 -17.68 0.58 -6.90
N ILE A 136 -16.99 -0.52 -7.21
CA ILE A 136 -16.06 -1.17 -6.28
C ILE A 136 -14.80 -0.33 -6.16
N VAL A 137 -14.46 0.01 -4.92
CA VAL A 137 -13.19 0.66 -4.55
C VAL A 137 -12.60 -0.13 -3.40
N TYR A 138 -11.33 -0.52 -3.53
CA TYR A 138 -10.63 -1.15 -2.42
C TYR A 138 -10.23 -0.07 -1.42
N LYS A 139 -10.58 -0.25 -0.16
CA LYS A 139 -10.13 0.60 0.95
C LYS A 139 -9.38 -0.25 1.95
N THR A 140 -8.31 0.30 2.51
CA THR A 140 -7.54 -0.40 3.53
C THR A 140 -8.45 -0.72 4.73
N PRO A 141 -8.41 -1.96 5.24
CA PRO A 141 -9.33 -2.40 6.29
C PRO A 141 -9.11 -1.61 7.58
N THR A 142 -10.21 -1.23 8.23
CA THR A 142 -10.21 -0.52 9.53
C THR A 142 -10.49 -1.47 10.71
N TRP A 143 -10.22 -2.76 10.52
CA TRP A 143 -10.33 -3.82 11.52
C TRP A 143 -9.05 -4.66 11.54
N PHE A 144 -8.94 -5.56 12.51
CA PHE A 144 -7.78 -6.44 12.63
C PHE A 144 -7.88 -7.63 11.66
N ILE A 145 -6.77 -7.94 10.99
CA ILE A 145 -6.60 -9.11 10.13
C ILE A 145 -5.35 -9.83 10.62
N ASP A 146 -5.51 -11.08 11.05
CA ASP A 146 -4.43 -11.90 11.62
C ASP A 146 -3.62 -11.19 12.72
N GLY A 147 -4.33 -10.46 13.59
CA GLY A 147 -3.74 -9.70 14.69
C GLY A 147 -3.04 -8.39 14.29
N LYS A 148 -3.01 -8.05 13.00
CA LYS A 148 -2.44 -6.80 12.48
C LYS A 148 -3.53 -5.76 12.18
N TYR A 149 -3.21 -4.48 12.36
CA TYR A 149 -4.13 -3.36 12.12
C TYR A 149 -3.55 -2.42 11.06
N ALA A 150 -4.18 -2.36 9.88
CA ALA A 150 -3.64 -1.66 8.72
C ALA A 150 -3.37 -0.15 9.00
N PRO A 151 -4.27 0.62 9.64
CA PRO A 151 -4.01 2.02 9.93
C PRO A 151 -2.74 2.25 10.76
N ALA A 152 -2.42 1.36 11.71
CA ALA A 152 -1.20 1.47 12.50
C ALA A 152 0.06 1.14 11.69
N LEU A 153 -0.01 0.20 10.73
CA LEU A 153 1.13 -0.09 9.84
C LEU A 153 1.38 1.07 8.88
N ILE A 154 0.31 1.65 8.32
CA ILE A 154 0.39 2.83 7.46
C ILE A 154 0.99 4.03 8.21
N GLU A 155 0.56 4.25 9.46
CA GLU A 155 1.11 5.31 10.32
C GLU A 155 2.60 5.13 10.58
N LYS A 156 3.07 3.88 10.77
CA LYS A 156 4.52 3.57 10.88
C LYS A 156 5.28 3.89 9.60
N VAL A 157 4.73 3.56 8.42
CA VAL A 157 5.34 3.87 7.12
C VAL A 157 5.50 5.37 6.97
N TRP A 158 4.44 6.14 7.19
CA TRP A 158 4.49 7.61 7.08
C TRP A 158 5.45 8.23 8.09
N SER A 159 5.41 7.78 9.35
CA SER A 159 6.31 8.28 10.40
C SER A 159 7.78 8.03 10.07
N SER A 160 8.10 6.86 9.51
CA SER A 160 9.46 6.51 9.10
C SER A 160 9.91 7.39 7.93
N LEU A 161 9.03 7.66 6.97
CA LEU A 161 9.31 8.54 5.84
C LEU A 161 9.56 9.98 6.28
N VAL A 162 8.71 10.53 7.16
CA VAL A 162 8.90 11.87 7.75
C VAL A 162 10.25 11.98 8.46
N THR A 163 10.56 11.00 9.31
CA THR A 163 11.83 10.99 10.04
C THR A 163 13.02 10.90 9.10
N MET A 164 12.93 10.10 8.04
CA MET A 164 13.97 9.98 7.03
C MET A 164 14.19 11.31 6.28
N ARG A 165 13.13 12.05 5.97
CA ARG A 165 13.22 13.38 5.33
C ARG A 165 13.92 14.41 6.21
N HIS A 166 13.66 14.40 7.51
CA HIS A 166 14.42 15.24 8.45
C HIS A 166 15.89 14.89 8.51
N VAL A 167 16.25 13.60 8.48
CA VAL A 167 17.67 13.18 8.43
C VAL A 167 18.33 13.62 7.11
N ASP A 168 17.59 13.61 5.99
CA ASP A 168 18.09 14.14 4.71
C ASP A 168 18.36 15.65 4.77
N GLU A 169 17.48 16.41 5.41
CA GLU A 169 17.67 17.85 5.65
C GLU A 169 18.91 18.11 6.53
N GLU A 170 19.08 17.35 7.61
CA GLU A 170 20.25 17.42 8.50
C GLU A 170 21.56 17.07 7.77
N LEU A 171 21.54 16.05 6.90
CA LEU A 171 22.68 15.67 6.06
C LEU A 171 23.08 16.79 5.11
N GLU A 172 22.12 17.39 4.40
CA GLU A 172 22.38 18.48 3.48
C GLU A 172 22.87 19.75 4.19
N ALA A 173 22.30 20.07 5.36
CA ALA A 173 22.77 21.17 6.19
C ALA A 173 24.21 20.96 6.66
N THR A 174 24.54 19.75 7.15
CA THR A 174 25.90 19.41 7.60
C THR A 174 26.91 19.47 6.46
N ARG A 175 26.55 18.93 5.28
CA ARG A 175 27.38 19.01 4.07
C ARG A 175 27.59 20.44 3.60
N ARG A 176 26.59 21.31 3.76
CA ARG A 176 26.70 22.73 3.42
C ARG A 176 27.64 23.45 4.38
N GLN A 177 27.50 23.21 5.69
CA GLN A 177 28.36 23.81 6.71
C GLN A 177 29.83 23.43 6.50
N GLN A 178 30.14 22.14 6.31
CA GLN A 178 31.50 21.68 6.06
C GLN A 178 32.13 22.31 4.81
N ARG A 179 31.32 22.52 3.75
CA ARG A 179 31.78 23.23 2.54
C ARG A 179 32.07 24.70 2.82
N GLN A 180 31.22 25.37 3.61
CA GLN A 180 31.44 26.76 4.00
C GLN A 180 32.71 26.90 4.86
N ASP A 181 32.89 26.03 5.85
CA ASP A 181 34.08 26.03 6.72
C ASP A 181 35.36 25.81 5.90
N ALA A 182 35.35 24.85 4.97
CA ALA A 182 36.50 24.61 4.08
C ALA A 182 36.82 25.78 3.14
N LEU A 183 35.78 26.49 2.64
CA LEU A 183 35.97 27.70 1.83
C LEU A 183 36.51 28.86 2.66
N GLN A 184 36.03 29.03 3.90
CA GLN A 184 36.50 30.06 4.83
C GLN A 184 37.97 29.82 5.20
N GLU A 185 38.34 28.59 5.57
CA GLU A 185 39.74 28.25 5.84
C GLU A 185 40.65 28.50 4.64
N ARG A 186 40.18 28.22 3.42
CA ARG A 186 40.94 28.48 2.20
C ARG A 186 41.12 29.97 1.95
N TRP A 187 40.12 30.80 2.28
CA TRP A 187 40.21 32.25 2.19
C TRP A 187 41.19 32.81 3.23
N ASP A 188 41.12 32.35 4.48
CA ASP A 188 41.96 32.88 5.56
C ASP A 188 43.45 32.48 5.45
N LYS A 189 43.76 31.38 4.75
CA LYS A 189 45.13 30.89 4.51
C LYS A 189 45.77 31.44 3.22
N GLY A 190 44.99 32.08 2.34
CA GLY A 190 45.44 32.60 1.03
C GLY A 190 45.76 34.07 1.06
#